data_AF-A0A2P8CFT2-F1
#
_entry.id   AF-A0A2P8CFT2-F1
#
_cell.length_a   1.000
_cell.length_b   1.000
_cell.length_c   1.000
_cell.angle_alpha   90.00
_cell.angle_beta   90.00
_cell.angle_gamma   90.00
#
_symmetry.space_group_name_H-M   'P 1'
#
loop_
_entity.id
_entity.type
_entity.pdbx_description
1 polymer ?
#
loop_
_entity_poly.entity_id
_entity_poly.type
_entity_poly.pdbx_seq_one_letter_code
_entity_poly.pdbx_strand_id
1 'polypeptide(L)'
;MKRYSFPLGLGLSLIALITFSCQQKPRTGEWLVTNSGNFEKYWTLKDVQHNDSNYVLADNNSGIHSKFSLKDFKVEANVRTSAGAEGIFCVHFPQDANIPEHSGYHIFINNSDYRIGNQEKTGSLSHIRNNFVRTADDDQWFKLGVEVEGHHIVVSVNGKKVTEYNEPALPMRSKQCSNMVFSEGTLALYKTSVDGDIAVSEVRVMPLNKSEETATEPEHEDAVTRQLTLLNQQGFPVIDYHSHLKGGLTMDELRSHGRDLGINYGVAANCGLKFPVTDDKTLNEYLESIKDEPVIKAMQCEGREWVTLFSPEAVAKFDYIFTDAMTWTDDKGRRMRLWIPEETFVDNDQQFMEMLVSRIESIMSQEPVDIYVNPTFLPDELATRYDELWTPERMDRVIKVLKDNEVALEINARYRIPNMAFIKRAKDAGLKFTFGTNNAANDLGRLEYCLEVADSLDLTPKDMFVPRPAGKKKVQLNGLPEKITG
;
A
#
# COMPACT_ATOMS: atom_id res chain seq x y z
N MET A 1 -17.49 88.93 44.56
CA MET A 1 -16.10 88.47 44.37
C MET A 1 -16.06 87.53 43.18
N LYS A 2 -15.14 87.82 42.23
CA LYS A 2 -14.61 86.98 41.14
C LYS A 2 -15.51 86.58 39.94
N ARG A 3 -15.21 87.23 38.80
CA ARG A 3 -15.32 86.76 37.40
C ARG A 3 -14.42 85.54 37.15
N TYR A 4 -14.71 84.72 36.13
CA TYR A 4 -13.85 84.09 35.09
C TYR A 4 -14.77 83.16 34.25
N SER A 5 -15.05 83.39 32.95
CA SER A 5 -14.28 83.13 31.71
C SER A 5 -14.12 81.64 31.31
N PHE A 6 -14.70 81.33 30.13
CA PHE A 6 -14.69 80.14 29.23
C PHE A 6 -13.34 79.38 29.07
N PRO A 7 -13.28 78.10 28.58
CA PRO A 7 -13.77 77.71 27.24
C PRO A 7 -14.31 76.27 27.00
N LEU A 8 -14.93 76.13 25.82
CA LEU A 8 -15.31 74.90 25.11
C LEU A 8 -14.11 73.93 24.99
N GLY A 9 -14.32 72.68 25.38
CA GLY A 9 -13.42 71.55 25.09
C GLY A 9 -13.99 70.67 23.98
N LEU A 10 -13.35 70.71 22.80
CA LEU A 10 -13.44 69.68 21.77
C LEU A 10 -12.77 68.39 22.30
N GLY A 11 -13.53 67.31 22.43
CA GLY A 11 -12.99 65.97 22.69
C GLY A 11 -13.15 65.09 21.46
N LEU A 12 -12.07 64.92 20.70
CA LEU A 12 -11.97 63.96 19.59
C LEU A 12 -12.29 62.54 20.11
N SER A 13 -13.30 61.88 19.54
CA SER A 13 -13.45 60.43 19.63
C SER A 13 -12.42 59.78 18.72
N LEU A 14 -11.45 59.10 19.33
CA LEU A 14 -10.48 58.25 18.65
C LEU A 14 -11.22 56.99 18.17
N ILE A 15 -11.65 56.97 16.91
CA ILE A 15 -12.16 55.75 16.27
C ILE A 15 -10.95 54.85 16.01
N ALA A 16 -10.74 53.87 16.89
CA ALA A 16 -9.86 52.76 16.61
C ALA A 16 -10.49 51.95 15.46
N LEU A 17 -9.99 52.13 14.23
CA LEU A 17 -10.22 51.21 13.13
C LEU A 17 -9.56 49.88 13.49
N ILE A 18 -10.34 49.00 14.10
CA ILE A 18 -10.02 47.58 14.15
C ILE A 18 -10.19 47.09 12.71
N THR A 19 -9.10 47.05 11.95
CA THR A 19 -9.07 46.34 10.68
C THR A 19 -9.19 44.86 11.00
N PHE A 20 -10.43 44.35 11.04
CA PHE A 20 -10.66 42.93 10.83
C PHE A 20 -10.09 42.60 9.46
N SER A 21 -8.90 42.03 9.43
CA SER A 21 -8.38 41.34 8.25
C SER A 21 -9.35 40.19 7.99
N CYS A 22 -10.39 40.44 7.18
CA CYS A 22 -11.24 39.39 6.65
C CYS A 22 -10.32 38.37 5.96
N GLN A 23 -10.16 37.19 6.57
CA GLN A 23 -9.54 36.06 5.91
C GLN A 23 -10.32 35.84 4.61
N GLN A 24 -9.69 36.14 3.47
CA GLN A 24 -10.32 35.95 2.17
C GLN A 24 -10.40 34.46 1.90
N LYS A 25 -11.55 33.86 2.24
CA LYS A 25 -11.85 32.48 1.86
C LYS A 25 -11.98 32.39 0.32
N PRO A 26 -11.55 31.28 -0.30
CA PRO A 26 -11.81 31.03 -1.71
C PRO A 26 -13.31 30.97 -1.99
N ARG A 27 -13.73 31.30 -3.22
CA ARG A 27 -15.14 31.25 -3.63
C ARG A 27 -15.56 29.81 -3.87
N THR A 28 -16.74 29.45 -3.36
CA THR A 28 -17.32 28.12 -3.56
C THR A 28 -17.63 27.87 -5.04
N GLY A 29 -17.26 26.69 -5.53
CA GLY A 29 -17.46 26.27 -6.93
C GLY A 29 -16.47 26.86 -7.94
N GLU A 30 -15.50 27.66 -7.50
CA GLU A 30 -14.45 28.23 -8.35
C GLU A 30 -13.07 27.72 -7.91
N TRP A 31 -12.21 27.37 -8.87
CA TRP A 31 -10.81 27.04 -8.57
C TRP A 31 -10.05 28.30 -8.17
N LEU A 32 -9.56 28.34 -6.93
CA LEU A 32 -8.46 29.18 -6.53
C LEU A 32 -7.17 28.57 -7.07
N VAL A 33 -6.61 29.20 -8.10
CA VAL A 33 -5.27 28.87 -8.60
C VAL A 33 -4.26 29.81 -7.94
N THR A 34 -3.28 29.23 -7.24
CA THR A 34 -2.23 30.02 -6.59
C THR A 34 -0.97 30.10 -7.45
N ASN A 35 -0.38 31.30 -7.51
CA ASN A 35 0.85 31.63 -8.23
C ASN A 35 1.70 32.56 -7.37
N SER A 36 2.93 32.85 -7.80
CA SER A 36 3.87 33.68 -7.02
C SER A 36 3.30 35.04 -6.60
N GLY A 37 2.41 35.64 -7.40
CA GLY A 37 1.80 36.95 -7.10
C GLY A 37 0.67 36.92 -6.07
N ASN A 38 0.08 35.76 -5.78
CA ASN A 38 -1.05 35.65 -4.85
C ASN A 38 -0.89 34.56 -3.77
N PHE A 39 0.19 33.78 -3.79
CA PHE A 39 0.33 32.59 -2.95
C PHE A 39 0.25 32.93 -1.46
N GLU A 40 1.08 33.86 -0.98
CA GLU A 40 1.12 34.27 0.42
C GLU A 40 -0.15 34.96 0.91
N LYS A 41 -1.07 35.34 0.02
CA LYS A 41 -2.38 35.84 0.41
C LYS A 41 -3.25 34.74 1.01
N TYR A 42 -3.08 33.51 0.55
CA TYR A 42 -3.90 32.35 0.88
C TYR A 42 -3.14 31.31 1.70
N TRP A 43 -1.81 31.31 1.64
CA TRP A 43 -0.95 30.35 2.30
C TRP A 43 0.09 31.03 3.19
N THR A 44 0.49 30.33 4.26
CA THR A 44 1.61 30.67 5.12
C THR A 44 2.74 29.69 4.81
N LEU A 45 3.95 30.22 4.64
CA LEU A 45 5.17 29.43 4.42
C LEU A 45 5.95 29.33 5.73
N LYS A 46 6.46 28.14 6.03
CA LYS A 46 7.37 27.88 7.15
C LYS A 46 8.61 27.18 6.62
N ASP A 47 9.76 27.86 6.69
CA ASP A 47 11.06 27.32 6.26
C ASP A 47 11.05 26.77 4.82
N VAL A 48 10.29 27.42 3.93
CA VAL A 48 10.16 27.04 2.51
C VAL A 48 11.01 27.96 1.65
N GLN A 49 11.88 27.38 0.83
CA GLN A 49 12.61 28.11 -0.20
C GLN A 49 11.72 28.23 -1.44
N HIS A 50 11.61 29.40 -2.06
CA HIS A 50 10.76 29.51 -3.25
C HIS A 50 11.30 30.52 -4.28
N ASN A 51 10.88 30.32 -5.52
CA ASN A 51 11.02 31.28 -6.62
C ASN A 51 9.66 31.49 -7.30
N ASP A 52 9.63 32.11 -8.48
CA ASP A 52 8.38 32.41 -9.18
C ASP A 52 7.55 31.18 -9.59
N SER A 53 8.15 29.99 -9.62
CA SER A 53 7.53 28.79 -10.18
C SER A 53 7.50 27.58 -9.24
N ASN A 54 8.30 27.58 -8.16
CA ASN A 54 8.43 26.42 -7.28
C ASN A 54 8.59 26.83 -5.82
N TYR A 55 7.97 26.04 -4.95
CA TYR A 55 8.13 26.04 -3.50
C TYR A 55 8.85 24.74 -3.10
N VAL A 56 9.95 24.82 -2.37
CA VAL A 56 10.80 23.70 -1.99
C VAL A 56 10.86 23.60 -0.48
N LEU A 57 10.33 22.49 0.02
CA LEU A 57 10.42 22.05 1.40
C LEU A 57 11.69 21.21 1.50
N ALA A 58 12.81 21.84 1.88
CA ALA A 58 14.13 21.20 1.99
C ALA A 58 14.40 20.73 3.43
N ASP A 59 13.99 21.53 4.42
CA ASP A 59 14.25 21.24 5.82
C ASP A 59 13.13 20.39 6.45
N ASN A 60 13.48 19.54 7.41
CA ASN A 60 12.48 18.80 8.19
C ASN A 60 11.53 19.77 8.91
N ASN A 61 10.23 19.49 8.89
CA ASN A 61 9.15 20.35 9.39
C ASN A 61 8.95 21.68 8.65
N SER A 62 9.57 21.86 7.48
CA SER A 62 9.16 22.91 6.54
C SER A 62 7.77 22.60 6.00
N GLY A 63 6.99 23.64 5.67
CA GLY A 63 5.60 23.44 5.31
C GLY A 63 4.87 24.64 4.74
N ILE A 64 3.72 24.34 4.14
CA ILE A 64 2.79 25.27 3.49
C ILE A 64 1.43 25.08 4.14
N HIS A 65 0.80 26.14 4.64
CA HIS A 65 -0.45 26.06 5.41
C HIS A 65 -1.51 27.04 4.87
N SER A 66 -2.76 26.62 4.75
CA SER A 66 -3.82 27.52 4.31
C SER A 66 -4.20 28.52 5.40
N LYS A 67 -4.51 29.75 4.99
CA LYS A 67 -5.05 30.83 5.84
C LYS A 67 -6.59 30.78 5.94
N PHE A 68 -7.18 29.68 5.48
CA PHE A 68 -8.61 29.45 5.41
C PHE A 68 -8.92 28.01 5.80
N SER A 69 -10.13 27.78 6.32
CA SER A 69 -10.66 26.45 6.65
C SER A 69 -11.77 26.06 5.70
N LEU A 70 -11.81 24.76 5.36
CA LEU A 70 -12.77 24.13 4.46
C LEU A 70 -13.33 22.87 5.10
N LYS A 71 -14.58 22.57 4.76
CA LYS A 71 -15.24 21.29 5.03
C LYS A 71 -15.17 20.40 3.79
N ASP A 72 -15.85 20.81 2.73
CA ASP A 72 -15.89 20.08 1.45
C ASP A 72 -15.07 20.81 0.39
N PHE A 73 -14.21 20.11 -0.35
CA PHE A 73 -13.31 20.71 -1.31
C PHE A 73 -12.71 19.70 -2.30
N LYS A 74 -12.17 20.24 -3.40
CA LYS A 74 -11.18 19.56 -4.23
C LYS A 74 -9.86 20.32 -4.13
N VAL A 75 -8.76 19.60 -4.02
CA VAL A 75 -7.41 20.17 -4.09
C VAL A 75 -6.56 19.36 -5.03
N GLU A 76 -5.77 20.05 -5.83
CA GLU A 76 -4.71 19.44 -6.62
C GLU A 76 -3.40 20.17 -6.38
N ALA A 77 -2.33 19.39 -6.24
CA ALA A 77 -0.97 19.88 -6.15
C ALA A 77 -0.10 19.15 -7.18
N ASN A 78 0.75 19.89 -7.88
CA ASN A 78 1.81 19.30 -8.69
C ASN A 78 3.08 19.21 -7.83
N VAL A 79 3.53 17.99 -7.56
CA VAL A 79 4.56 17.68 -6.57
C VAL A 79 5.69 16.89 -7.22
N ARG A 80 6.92 17.09 -6.75
CA ARG A 80 8.08 16.26 -7.08
C ARG A 80 8.87 16.01 -5.82
N THR A 81 9.26 14.76 -5.61
CA THR A 81 10.14 14.34 -4.50
C THR A 81 11.53 14.05 -5.04
N SER A 82 12.55 14.14 -4.20
CA SER A 82 13.84 13.48 -4.45
C SER A 82 14.01 12.29 -3.50
N ALA A 83 14.98 11.43 -3.78
CA ALA A 83 15.19 10.19 -3.03
C ALA A 83 15.25 10.42 -1.50
N GLY A 84 14.46 9.65 -0.75
CA GLY A 84 14.36 9.73 0.71
C GLY A 84 13.37 10.77 1.23
N ALA A 85 12.77 11.58 0.36
CA ALA A 85 11.77 12.56 0.78
C ALA A 85 10.45 11.89 1.22
N GLU A 86 10.05 12.22 2.43
CA GLU A 86 8.76 11.88 3.04
C GLU A 86 8.05 13.15 3.50
N GLY A 87 6.73 13.17 3.31
CA GLY A 87 5.87 14.26 3.77
C GLY A 87 4.41 13.84 3.93
N ILE A 88 3.62 14.78 4.42
CA ILE A 88 2.17 14.60 4.62
C ILE A 88 1.41 15.82 4.10
N PHE A 89 0.34 15.56 3.36
CA PHE A 89 -0.68 16.54 3.03
C PHE A 89 -1.87 16.34 3.97
N CYS A 90 -2.08 17.28 4.88
CA CYS A 90 -3.10 17.23 5.92
C CYS A 90 -4.38 17.94 5.46
N VAL A 91 -5.53 17.34 5.76
CA VAL A 91 -6.85 17.92 5.57
C VAL A 91 -7.64 17.95 6.86
N HIS A 92 -8.51 18.95 7.01
CA HIS A 92 -9.24 19.22 8.26
C HIS A 92 -8.31 19.44 9.46
N PHE A 93 -7.17 20.07 9.20
CA PHE A 93 -6.12 20.27 10.17
C PHE A 93 -6.39 21.50 11.06
N PRO A 94 -6.14 21.47 12.38
CA PRO A 94 -6.37 22.63 13.25
C PRO A 94 -5.50 23.85 12.90
N GLN A 95 -6.05 25.05 13.04
CA GLN A 95 -5.42 26.31 12.62
C GLN A 95 -4.24 26.76 13.51
N ASP A 96 -4.27 26.42 14.81
CA ASP A 96 -3.29 26.87 15.82
C ASP A 96 -2.15 25.87 16.08
N ALA A 97 -2.03 24.81 15.28
CA ALA A 97 -1.22 23.68 15.67
C ALA A 97 0.24 23.74 15.18
N ASN A 98 1.17 23.77 16.14
CA ASN A 98 2.39 22.97 16.03
C ASN A 98 1.95 21.53 15.71
N ILE A 99 2.57 20.88 14.71
CA ILE A 99 2.15 19.59 14.10
C ILE A 99 1.57 18.63 15.17
N PRO A 100 0.24 18.55 15.36
CA PRO A 100 -0.36 17.57 16.24
C PRO A 100 -0.37 16.25 15.46
N GLU A 101 0.27 15.24 16.04
CA GLU A 101 0.17 13.87 15.56
C GLU A 101 -1.32 13.46 15.54
N HIS A 102 -1.82 12.95 14.41
CA HIS A 102 -3.14 12.32 14.26
C HIS A 102 -4.37 13.23 14.48
N SER A 103 -4.56 14.27 13.66
CA SER A 103 -5.79 15.08 13.65
C SER A 103 -6.23 15.40 12.22
N GLY A 104 -7.52 15.22 11.93
CA GLY A 104 -8.00 15.20 10.54
C GLY A 104 -7.41 14.01 9.78
N TYR A 105 -7.27 14.14 8.46
CA TYR A 105 -6.69 13.08 7.62
C TYR A 105 -5.35 13.49 7.03
N HIS A 106 -4.42 12.53 6.97
CA HIS A 106 -3.08 12.74 6.45
C HIS A 106 -2.89 11.89 5.19
N ILE A 107 -2.51 12.53 4.10
CA ILE A 107 -2.17 11.89 2.85
C ILE A 107 -0.66 11.80 2.77
N PHE A 108 -0.11 10.59 2.83
CA PHE A 108 1.34 10.38 2.82
C PHE A 108 1.94 10.65 1.44
N ILE A 109 3.17 11.14 1.42
CA ILE A 109 4.00 11.36 0.23
C ILE A 109 5.33 10.66 0.45
N ASN A 110 5.62 9.66 -0.37
CA ASN A 110 6.90 8.93 -0.42
C ASN A 110 6.96 8.15 -1.75
N ASN A 111 7.91 8.51 -2.61
CA ASN A 111 8.13 7.85 -3.90
C ASN A 111 9.42 7.02 -3.93
N SER A 112 10.15 6.98 -2.81
CA SER A 112 11.37 6.18 -2.66
C SER A 112 11.08 4.72 -2.97
N ASP A 113 12.11 4.00 -3.42
CA ASP A 113 12.02 2.57 -3.67
C ASP A 113 11.61 1.79 -2.40
N TYR A 114 11.22 0.54 -2.57
CA TYR A 114 10.94 -0.36 -1.46
C TYR A 114 12.16 -0.54 -0.56
N ARG A 115 11.91 -0.69 0.75
CA ARG A 115 12.93 -0.79 1.82
C ARG A 115 13.75 0.49 2.06
N ILE A 116 13.37 1.61 1.46
CA ILE A 116 13.92 2.94 1.75
C ILE A 116 12.85 3.75 2.49
N GLY A 117 13.20 4.25 3.68
CA GLY A 117 12.29 5.03 4.52
C GLY A 117 11.07 4.23 5.00
N ASN A 118 9.96 4.94 5.15
CA ASN A 118 8.66 4.37 5.48
C ASN A 118 8.14 3.47 4.35
N GLN A 119 7.38 2.43 4.72
CA GLN A 119 6.76 1.53 3.75
C GLN A 119 5.52 2.14 3.08
N GLU A 120 4.81 3.06 3.76
CA GLU A 120 3.72 3.83 3.16
C GLU A 120 4.22 4.66 1.98
N LYS A 121 3.41 4.72 0.93
CA LYS A 121 3.71 5.36 -0.35
C LYS A 121 2.70 6.44 -0.68
N THR A 122 3.08 7.29 -1.63
CA THR A 122 2.27 8.44 -2.06
C THR A 122 0.82 8.05 -2.34
N GLY A 123 -0.11 8.81 -1.76
CA GLY A 123 -1.55 8.57 -1.87
C GLY A 123 -2.15 7.71 -0.76
N SER A 124 -1.33 7.24 0.20
CA SER A 124 -1.78 6.61 1.44
C SER A 124 -2.65 7.57 2.24
N LEU A 125 -3.82 7.13 2.72
CA LEU A 125 -4.56 7.82 3.77
C LEU A 125 -4.07 7.26 5.11
N SER A 126 -2.95 7.79 5.61
CA SER A 126 -2.16 7.18 6.67
C SER A 126 -3.00 6.81 7.89
N HIS A 127 -2.74 5.62 8.42
CA HIS A 127 -3.46 4.95 9.51
C HIS A 127 -4.89 4.51 9.19
N ILE A 128 -5.47 4.85 8.04
CA ILE A 128 -6.91 4.63 7.78
C ILE A 128 -7.11 3.71 6.57
N ARG A 129 -6.49 4.05 5.44
CA ARG A 129 -6.41 3.26 4.21
C ARG A 129 -5.00 3.43 3.66
N ASN A 130 -4.08 2.64 4.19
CA ASN A 130 -2.68 2.77 3.84
C ASN A 130 -2.46 2.33 2.39
N ASN A 131 -1.55 3.02 1.70
CA ASN A 131 -1.07 2.60 0.39
C ASN A 131 0.39 2.17 0.50
N PHE A 132 0.68 0.93 0.12
CA PHE A 132 2.03 0.38 0.03
C PHE A 132 2.51 0.21 -1.42
N VAL A 133 1.74 0.68 -2.40
CA VAL A 133 2.10 0.63 -3.82
C VAL A 133 2.82 1.92 -4.22
N ARG A 134 3.96 1.82 -4.92
CA ARG A 134 4.61 3.00 -5.53
C ARG A 134 3.74 3.51 -6.68
N THR A 135 3.24 4.74 -6.55
CA THR A 135 2.29 5.37 -7.50
C THR A 135 2.90 6.54 -8.27
N ALA A 136 4.09 6.96 -7.88
CA ALA A 136 4.92 7.94 -8.55
C ALA A 136 6.39 7.64 -8.27
N ASP A 137 7.28 8.23 -9.06
CA ASP A 137 8.72 8.09 -8.94
C ASP A 137 9.36 9.36 -8.40
N ASP A 138 10.50 9.20 -7.72
CA ASP A 138 11.37 10.33 -7.39
C ASP A 138 11.87 11.01 -8.66
N ASP A 139 12.19 12.30 -8.51
CA ASP A 139 12.68 13.20 -9.54
C ASP A 139 11.72 13.43 -10.72
N GLN A 140 10.48 12.95 -10.62
CA GLN A 140 9.40 13.18 -11.58
C GLN A 140 8.26 13.99 -10.96
N TRP A 141 7.69 14.90 -11.75
CA TRP A 141 6.49 15.62 -11.35
C TRP A 141 5.28 14.69 -11.44
N PHE A 142 4.48 14.66 -10.39
CA PHE A 142 3.21 13.97 -10.35
C PHE A 142 2.12 14.90 -9.79
N LYS A 143 0.89 14.67 -10.25
CA LYS A 143 -0.28 15.37 -9.72
C LYS A 143 -0.88 14.58 -8.56
N LEU A 144 -0.90 15.17 -7.37
CA LEU A 144 -1.66 14.70 -6.23
C LEU A 144 -3.02 15.39 -6.22
N GLY A 145 -4.11 14.62 -6.22
CA GLY A 145 -5.47 15.14 -6.09
C GLY A 145 -6.15 14.59 -4.84
N VAL A 146 -6.84 15.44 -4.09
CA VAL A 146 -7.68 15.05 -2.95
C VAL A 146 -9.05 15.67 -3.11
N GLU A 147 -10.10 14.86 -3.04
CA GLU A 147 -11.50 15.29 -3.06
C GLU A 147 -12.15 14.87 -1.75
N VAL A 148 -12.76 15.83 -1.06
CA VAL A 148 -13.53 15.61 0.18
C VAL A 148 -14.94 16.15 -0.02
N GLU A 149 -15.93 15.28 0.15
CA GLU A 149 -17.35 15.61 0.06
C GLU A 149 -18.13 14.87 1.15
N GLY A 150 -18.63 15.60 2.15
CA GLY A 150 -19.28 15.03 3.32
C GLY A 150 -18.30 14.18 4.15
N HIS A 151 -18.59 12.89 4.25
CA HIS A 151 -17.78 11.88 4.96
C HIS A 151 -17.03 10.96 3.98
N HIS A 152 -16.79 11.43 2.77
CA HIS A 152 -16.09 10.70 1.72
C HIS A 152 -14.80 11.42 1.32
N ILE A 153 -13.72 10.66 1.18
CA ILE A 153 -12.44 11.14 0.63
C ILE A 153 -11.95 10.24 -0.49
N VAL A 154 -11.48 10.87 -1.57
CA VAL A 154 -10.76 10.21 -2.66
C VAL A 154 -9.39 10.85 -2.79
N VAL A 155 -8.34 10.02 -2.80
CA VAL A 155 -6.99 10.44 -3.15
C VAL A 155 -6.59 9.85 -4.49
N SER A 156 -6.06 10.69 -5.36
CA SER A 156 -5.59 10.29 -6.68
C SER A 156 -4.17 10.75 -6.95
N VAL A 157 -3.43 9.93 -7.70
CA VAL A 157 -2.08 10.23 -8.17
C VAL A 157 -2.09 10.10 -9.69
N ASN A 158 -1.68 11.14 -10.40
CA ASN A 158 -1.71 11.21 -11.87
C ASN A 158 -3.09 10.85 -12.46
N GLY A 159 -4.17 11.23 -11.78
CA GLY A 159 -5.57 10.98 -12.20
C GLY A 159 -6.08 9.57 -11.91
N LYS A 160 -5.27 8.67 -11.35
CA LYS A 160 -5.71 7.33 -10.91
C LYS A 160 -6.11 7.37 -9.43
N LYS A 161 -7.30 6.85 -9.08
CA LYS A 161 -7.72 6.69 -7.67
C LYS A 161 -6.80 5.70 -6.95
N VAL A 162 -6.12 6.14 -5.90
CA VAL A 162 -5.21 5.31 -5.10
C VAL A 162 -5.90 4.85 -3.83
N THR A 163 -6.48 5.78 -3.07
CA THR A 163 -7.27 5.48 -1.86
C THR A 163 -8.63 6.15 -1.94
N GLU A 164 -9.61 5.51 -1.31
CA GLU A 164 -11.00 5.96 -1.25
C GLU A 164 -11.55 5.46 0.09
N TYR A 165 -12.24 6.33 0.81
CA TYR A 165 -12.74 6.01 2.14
C TYR A 165 -14.05 6.73 2.42
N ASN A 166 -15.04 5.96 2.89
CA ASN A 166 -16.27 6.45 3.47
C ASN A 166 -16.16 6.29 4.99
N GLU A 167 -16.20 7.40 5.73
CA GLU A 167 -16.21 7.35 7.19
C GLU A 167 -17.61 6.95 7.68
N PRO A 168 -17.75 5.79 8.37
CA PRO A 168 -19.02 5.40 8.98
C PRO A 168 -19.38 6.35 10.14
N ALA A 169 -20.64 6.36 10.57
CA ALA A 169 -21.08 7.27 11.63
C ALA A 169 -20.34 7.10 12.96
N LEU A 170 -19.91 5.87 13.28
CA LEU A 170 -19.11 5.53 14.46
C LEU A 170 -17.86 4.74 14.02
N PRO A 171 -16.82 5.45 13.50
CA PRO A 171 -15.65 4.83 12.91
C PRO A 171 -14.77 4.13 13.95
N MET A 172 -14.21 2.98 13.58
CA MET A 172 -13.23 2.32 14.43
C MET A 172 -11.95 3.16 14.49
N ARG A 173 -11.62 3.68 15.67
CA ARG A 173 -10.40 4.43 15.95
C ARG A 173 -9.76 3.92 17.24
N SER A 174 -8.48 3.62 17.17
CA SER A 174 -7.61 3.45 18.33
C SER A 174 -7.51 4.77 19.09
N LYS A 175 -6.99 4.71 20.32
CA LYS A 175 -6.79 5.92 21.14
C LYS A 175 -5.90 6.97 20.44
N GLN A 176 -4.91 6.53 19.66
CA GLN A 176 -4.00 7.40 18.92
C GLN A 176 -4.69 8.07 17.73
N CYS A 177 -5.59 7.37 17.05
CA CYS A 177 -6.29 7.88 15.86
C CYS A 177 -7.66 8.51 16.17
N SER A 178 -7.97 8.79 17.45
CA SER A 178 -9.31 9.21 17.88
C SER A 178 -9.80 10.53 17.24
N ASN A 179 -8.87 11.40 16.83
CA ASN A 179 -9.15 12.68 16.18
C ASN A 179 -8.98 12.63 14.65
N MET A 180 -8.74 11.44 14.07
CA MET A 180 -8.67 11.26 12.62
C MET A 180 -10.06 11.02 12.04
N VAL A 181 -10.85 12.09 12.04
CA VAL A 181 -12.25 12.13 11.58
C VAL A 181 -12.50 13.37 10.73
N PHE A 182 -13.52 13.34 9.88
CA PHE A 182 -13.91 14.51 9.09
C PHE A 182 -14.44 15.65 9.97
N SER A 183 -14.11 16.89 9.61
CA SER A 183 -14.58 18.10 10.27
C SER A 183 -14.50 19.32 9.34
N GLU A 184 -14.34 20.53 9.89
CA GLU A 184 -13.91 21.71 9.12
C GLU A 184 -12.52 22.11 9.63
N GLY A 185 -11.56 22.33 8.73
CA GLY A 185 -10.22 22.72 9.12
C GLY A 185 -9.37 23.20 7.96
N THR A 186 -8.11 23.49 8.24
CA THR A 186 -7.13 23.97 7.28
C THR A 186 -6.55 22.84 6.43
N LEU A 187 -5.84 23.23 5.37
CA LEU A 187 -5.02 22.37 4.53
C LEU A 187 -3.56 22.66 4.85
N ALA A 188 -2.72 21.62 4.91
CA ALA A 188 -1.29 21.82 5.08
C ALA A 188 -0.47 20.77 4.32
N LEU A 189 0.73 21.12 3.89
CA LEU A 189 1.74 20.21 3.37
C LEU A 189 3.01 20.37 4.20
N TYR A 190 3.56 19.26 4.69
CA TYR A 190 4.81 19.24 5.44
C TYR A 190 5.78 18.20 4.91
N LYS A 191 7.07 18.50 5.02
CA LYS A 191 8.12 17.50 4.97
C LYS A 191 8.36 16.95 6.38
N THR A 192 8.38 15.62 6.50
CA THR A 192 8.57 14.90 7.78
C THR A 192 9.93 14.19 7.86
N SER A 193 10.64 14.13 6.75
CA SER A 193 11.94 13.50 6.59
C SER A 193 13.10 14.49 6.76
N VAL A 194 14.25 13.97 7.14
CA VAL A 194 15.52 14.71 7.08
C VAL A 194 16.07 14.71 5.66
N ASP A 195 16.02 13.56 4.98
CA ASP A 195 16.55 13.37 3.63
C ASP A 195 15.57 13.84 2.54
N GLY A 196 16.11 14.06 1.35
CA GLY A 196 15.35 14.47 0.16
C GLY A 196 14.68 15.84 0.27
N ASP A 197 14.01 16.26 -0.81
CA ASP A 197 13.26 17.51 -0.90
C ASP A 197 11.85 17.23 -1.44
N ILE A 198 10.88 18.06 -1.04
CA ILE A 198 9.55 18.09 -1.67
C ILE A 198 9.39 19.43 -2.38
N ALA A 199 9.27 19.40 -3.71
CA ALA A 199 9.00 20.56 -4.53
C ALA A 199 7.52 20.60 -4.94
N VAL A 200 6.92 21.79 -4.94
CA VAL A 200 5.54 22.06 -5.35
C VAL A 200 5.54 23.20 -6.36
N SER A 201 4.99 22.98 -7.55
CA SER A 201 4.94 24.03 -8.59
C SER A 201 3.58 24.70 -8.71
N GLU A 202 2.50 24.03 -8.30
CA GLU A 202 1.14 24.53 -8.36
C GLU A 202 0.30 23.92 -7.24
N VAL A 203 -0.55 24.74 -6.63
CA VAL A 203 -1.63 24.29 -5.75
C VAL A 203 -2.92 24.99 -6.18
N ARG A 204 -3.96 24.22 -6.46
CA ARG A 204 -5.30 24.72 -6.74
C ARG A 204 -6.32 24.11 -5.80
N VAL A 205 -7.24 24.93 -5.30
CA VAL A 205 -8.26 24.53 -4.33
C VAL A 205 -9.62 25.02 -4.80
N MET A 206 -10.63 24.17 -4.76
CA MET A 206 -12.01 24.52 -5.05
C MET A 206 -12.89 24.08 -3.87
N PRO A 207 -13.35 25.03 -3.03
CA PRO A 207 -14.37 24.72 -2.04
C PRO A 207 -15.64 24.23 -2.73
N LEU A 208 -16.24 23.18 -2.20
CA LEU A 208 -17.49 22.62 -2.72
C LEU A 208 -18.69 23.18 -1.95
N ASN A 209 -19.86 23.15 -2.57
CA ASN A 209 -21.10 23.39 -1.86
C ASN A 209 -21.32 22.26 -0.85
N LYS A 210 -22.02 22.55 0.24
CA LYS A 210 -22.43 21.52 1.19
C LYS A 210 -23.21 20.45 0.42
N SER A 211 -22.73 19.21 0.41
CA SER A 211 -23.48 18.07 -0.10
C SER A 211 -24.80 17.98 0.67
N GLU A 212 -25.91 17.77 -0.04
CA GLU A 212 -27.10 17.24 0.63
C GLU A 212 -26.73 15.83 1.12
N GLU A 213 -26.90 15.56 2.41
CA GLU A 213 -26.61 14.24 3.00
C GLU A 213 -27.66 13.25 2.45
N THR A 214 -27.39 12.63 1.31
CA THR A 214 -28.34 11.73 0.63
C THR A 214 -28.06 10.25 0.86
N ALA A 215 -26.90 9.88 1.42
CA ALA A 215 -26.56 8.49 1.75
C ALA A 215 -26.49 8.32 3.27
N THR A 216 -27.24 7.35 3.80
CA THR A 216 -27.06 6.90 5.19
C THR A 216 -25.80 6.04 5.24
N GLU A 217 -24.72 6.62 5.76
CA GLU A 217 -23.50 5.87 6.08
C GLU A 217 -23.83 4.70 7.01
N PRO A 218 -23.15 3.54 6.88
CA PRO A 218 -23.31 2.47 7.84
C PRO A 218 -22.93 3.00 9.23
N GLU A 219 -23.71 2.62 10.25
CA GLU A 219 -23.43 3.04 11.63
C GLU A 219 -22.05 2.51 12.07
N HIS A 220 -21.70 1.29 11.65
CA HIS A 220 -20.51 0.58 12.04
C HIS A 220 -19.94 -0.30 10.92
N GLU A 221 -18.61 -0.50 10.94
CA GLU A 221 -17.91 -1.51 10.16
C GLU A 221 -18.19 -2.94 10.71
N ASP A 222 -18.19 -3.96 9.85
CA ASP A 222 -18.25 -5.37 10.31
C ASP A 222 -16.94 -5.80 11.02
N ALA A 223 -16.94 -6.99 11.64
CA ALA A 223 -15.81 -7.46 12.44
C ALA A 223 -14.49 -7.58 11.65
N VAL A 224 -14.55 -8.06 10.41
CA VAL A 224 -13.36 -8.24 9.56
C VAL A 224 -12.83 -6.89 9.09
N THR A 225 -13.72 -5.96 8.67
CA THR A 225 -13.31 -4.60 8.30
C THR A 225 -12.73 -3.86 9.48
N ARG A 226 -13.28 -4.05 10.69
CA ARG A 226 -12.71 -3.47 11.92
C ARG A 226 -11.28 -3.95 12.17
N GLN A 227 -11.02 -5.24 11.99
CA GLN A 227 -9.67 -5.79 12.14
C GLN A 227 -8.69 -5.22 11.11
N LEU A 228 -9.10 -5.14 9.83
CA LEU A 228 -8.32 -4.50 8.77
C LEU A 228 -8.04 -3.02 9.07
N THR A 229 -9.04 -2.27 9.54
CA THR A 229 -8.90 -0.86 9.95
C THR A 229 -7.92 -0.72 11.13
N LEU A 230 -7.91 -1.64 12.11
CA LEU A 230 -6.95 -1.62 13.21
C LEU A 230 -5.51 -1.93 12.74
N LEU A 231 -5.34 -2.88 11.83
CA LEU A 231 -4.04 -3.19 11.22
C LEU A 231 -3.49 -1.97 10.44
N ASN A 232 -4.34 -1.29 9.67
CA ASN A 232 -3.97 -0.05 8.99
C ASN A 232 -3.51 1.02 10.00
N GLN A 233 -4.21 1.19 11.13
CA GLN A 233 -3.80 2.15 12.17
C GLN A 233 -2.43 1.85 12.78
N GLN A 234 -2.03 0.59 12.80
CA GLN A 234 -0.72 0.13 13.28
C GLN A 234 0.38 0.23 12.22
N GLY A 235 0.08 0.69 11.01
CA GLY A 235 1.03 0.69 9.88
C GLY A 235 1.35 -0.71 9.36
N PHE A 236 0.49 -1.70 9.62
CA PHE A 236 0.67 -3.05 9.12
C PHE A 236 0.46 -3.10 7.60
N PRO A 237 1.37 -3.74 6.83
CA PRO A 237 1.25 -3.82 5.38
C PRO A 237 0.21 -4.87 4.97
N VAL A 238 -1.06 -4.47 4.97
CA VAL A 238 -2.18 -5.31 4.51
C VAL A 238 -2.14 -5.42 2.99
N ILE A 239 -1.42 -6.42 2.49
CA ILE A 239 -1.18 -6.65 1.06
C ILE A 239 -1.49 -8.11 0.73
N ASP A 240 -2.37 -8.33 -0.23
CA ASP A 240 -2.55 -9.63 -0.88
C ASP A 240 -1.51 -9.78 -2.00
N TYR A 241 -0.49 -10.60 -1.77
CA TYR A 241 0.61 -10.87 -2.69
C TYR A 241 0.29 -12.00 -3.69
N HIS A 242 -0.94 -12.51 -3.75
CA HIS A 242 -1.27 -13.63 -4.63
C HIS A 242 -2.68 -13.47 -5.19
N SER A 243 -2.82 -12.51 -6.10
CA SER A 243 -4.07 -12.26 -6.82
C SER A 243 -3.90 -12.38 -8.34
N HIS A 244 -4.96 -12.80 -9.01
CA HIS A 244 -5.03 -12.95 -10.47
C HIS A 244 -6.29 -12.31 -11.04
N LEU A 245 -6.19 -11.74 -12.24
CA LEU A 245 -7.34 -11.29 -13.02
C LEU A 245 -7.96 -12.47 -13.79
N LYS A 246 -8.71 -13.33 -13.09
CA LYS A 246 -9.32 -14.57 -13.61
C LYS A 246 -10.83 -14.57 -13.37
N GLY A 247 -11.55 -15.44 -14.08
CA GLY A 247 -12.99 -15.63 -13.87
C GLY A 247 -13.85 -14.41 -14.18
N GLY A 248 -13.36 -13.49 -15.02
CA GLY A 248 -14.03 -12.23 -15.35
C GLY A 248 -13.69 -11.05 -14.44
N LEU A 249 -12.86 -11.24 -13.40
CA LEU A 249 -12.40 -10.16 -12.53
C LEU A 249 -11.59 -9.12 -13.31
N THR A 250 -12.03 -7.87 -13.25
CA THR A 250 -11.35 -6.73 -13.87
C THR A 250 -10.37 -6.06 -12.90
N MET A 251 -9.41 -5.30 -13.45
CA MET A 251 -8.51 -4.48 -12.64
C MET A 251 -9.26 -3.47 -11.78
N ASP A 252 -10.33 -2.86 -12.30
CA ASP A 252 -11.12 -1.86 -11.58
C ASP A 252 -11.89 -2.47 -10.41
N GLU A 253 -12.49 -3.66 -10.58
CA GLU A 253 -13.15 -4.39 -9.50
C GLU A 253 -12.17 -4.77 -8.39
N LEU A 254 -11.00 -5.33 -8.74
CA LEU A 254 -9.96 -5.68 -7.78
C LEU A 254 -9.49 -4.46 -6.98
N ARG A 255 -9.26 -3.33 -7.67
CA ARG A 255 -8.84 -2.10 -7.01
C ARG A 255 -9.96 -1.49 -6.16
N SER A 256 -11.22 -1.58 -6.59
CA SER A 256 -12.35 -1.12 -5.77
C SER A 256 -12.43 -1.90 -4.48
N HIS A 257 -12.38 -3.23 -4.57
CA HIS A 257 -12.35 -4.11 -3.42
C HIS A 257 -11.21 -3.76 -2.45
N GLY A 258 -10.02 -3.48 -2.97
CA GLY A 258 -8.87 -3.05 -2.17
C GLY A 258 -9.10 -1.73 -1.42
N ARG A 259 -9.67 -0.71 -2.09
CA ARG A 259 -9.95 0.58 -1.45
C ARG A 259 -11.02 0.48 -0.36
N ASP A 260 -12.08 -0.28 -0.61
CA ASP A 260 -13.18 -0.45 0.33
C ASP A 260 -12.69 -1.04 1.67
N LEU A 261 -11.81 -2.05 1.58
CA LEU A 261 -11.29 -2.80 2.73
C LEU A 261 -9.97 -2.30 3.30
N GLY A 262 -9.21 -1.47 2.56
CA GLY A 262 -7.84 -1.11 2.93
C GLY A 262 -6.83 -2.24 2.70
N ILE A 263 -7.02 -3.00 1.62
CA ILE A 263 -6.12 -4.06 1.14
C ILE A 263 -5.42 -3.57 -0.13
N ASN A 264 -4.10 -3.69 -0.20
CA ASN A 264 -3.38 -3.51 -1.47
C ASN A 264 -3.15 -4.87 -2.14
N TYR A 265 -2.97 -4.85 -3.46
CA TYR A 265 -2.84 -6.07 -4.26
C TYR A 265 -1.53 -6.09 -5.03
N GLY A 266 -0.88 -7.25 -4.99
CA GLY A 266 0.03 -7.67 -6.03
C GLY A 266 -0.70 -8.54 -7.04
N VAL A 267 -0.63 -8.13 -8.31
CA VAL A 267 -1.33 -8.79 -9.42
C VAL A 267 -0.33 -9.58 -10.24
N ALA A 268 -0.56 -10.89 -10.31
CA ALA A 268 0.37 -11.83 -10.89
C ALA A 268 -0.03 -12.30 -12.29
N ALA A 269 0.90 -12.18 -13.24
CA ALA A 269 0.83 -12.94 -14.50
C ALA A 269 1.23 -14.40 -14.26
N ASN A 270 0.45 -15.33 -14.80
CA ASN A 270 0.81 -16.75 -14.85
C ASN A 270 1.80 -16.97 -15.99
N CYS A 271 3.07 -17.23 -15.64
CA CYS A 271 4.20 -17.22 -16.57
C CYS A 271 4.87 -18.59 -16.65
N GLY A 272 4.69 -19.31 -17.76
CA GLY A 272 5.25 -20.65 -17.92
C GLY A 272 4.87 -21.34 -19.23
N LEU A 273 5.28 -22.59 -19.37
CA LEU A 273 5.03 -23.38 -20.58
C LEU A 273 3.53 -23.66 -20.75
N LYS A 274 2.95 -23.25 -21.88
CA LYS A 274 1.50 -23.34 -22.19
C LYS A 274 0.59 -22.45 -21.33
N PHE A 275 1.17 -21.43 -20.71
CA PHE A 275 0.41 -20.34 -20.06
C PHE A 275 0.28 -19.14 -21.01
N PRO A 276 -0.62 -18.18 -20.73
CA PRO A 276 -0.80 -16.98 -21.55
C PRO A 276 0.47 -16.15 -21.72
N VAL A 277 1.36 -16.15 -20.72
CA VAL A 277 2.67 -15.51 -20.75
C VAL A 277 3.74 -16.60 -20.76
N THR A 278 4.56 -16.65 -21.81
CA THR A 278 5.45 -17.80 -22.06
C THR A 278 6.85 -17.43 -22.60
N ASP A 279 7.10 -16.14 -22.80
CA ASP A 279 8.40 -15.60 -23.21
C ASP A 279 8.54 -14.12 -22.80
N ASP A 280 9.74 -13.56 -22.96
CA ASP A 280 10.01 -12.15 -22.66
C ASP A 280 9.08 -11.18 -23.39
N LYS A 281 8.67 -11.50 -24.62
CA LYS A 281 7.81 -10.61 -25.41
C LYS A 281 6.44 -10.48 -24.76
N THR A 282 5.78 -11.61 -24.53
CA THR A 282 4.45 -11.66 -23.90
C THR A 282 4.48 -11.16 -22.46
N LEU A 283 5.59 -11.35 -21.74
CA LEU A 283 5.79 -10.82 -20.39
C LEU A 283 5.86 -9.28 -20.38
N ASN A 284 6.58 -8.69 -21.33
CA ASN A 284 6.65 -7.23 -21.48
C ASN A 284 5.31 -6.64 -21.95
N GLU A 285 4.59 -7.31 -22.84
CA GLU A 285 3.24 -6.90 -23.27
C GLU A 285 2.27 -6.88 -22.09
N TYR A 286 2.32 -7.89 -21.21
CA TYR A 286 1.54 -7.90 -19.98
C TYR A 286 1.89 -6.73 -19.06
N LEU A 287 3.18 -6.53 -18.77
CA LEU A 287 3.62 -5.45 -17.89
C LEU A 287 3.20 -4.07 -18.41
N GLU A 288 3.37 -3.84 -19.71
CA GLU A 288 2.94 -2.59 -20.38
C GLU A 288 1.43 -2.34 -20.22
N SER A 289 0.62 -3.40 -20.27
CA SER A 289 -0.84 -3.30 -20.13
C SER A 289 -1.31 -2.86 -18.74
N ILE A 290 -0.47 -3.02 -17.71
CA ILE A 290 -0.80 -2.68 -16.32
C ILE A 290 0.15 -1.67 -15.68
N LYS A 291 1.08 -1.07 -16.45
CA LYS A 291 2.17 -0.24 -15.91
C LYS A 291 1.68 0.96 -15.09
N ASP A 292 0.58 1.58 -15.54
CA ASP A 292 0.02 2.80 -14.93
C ASP A 292 -1.04 2.49 -13.84
N GLU A 293 -1.26 1.22 -13.55
CA GLU A 293 -2.22 0.80 -12.52
C GLU A 293 -1.56 0.83 -11.14
N PRO A 294 -2.21 1.34 -10.07
CA PRO A 294 -1.67 1.35 -8.72
C PRO A 294 -1.86 -0.03 -8.06
N VAL A 295 -1.13 -1.02 -8.58
CA VAL A 295 -0.99 -2.37 -8.02
C VAL A 295 0.47 -2.79 -8.06
N ILE A 296 0.90 -3.66 -7.15
CA ILE A 296 2.26 -4.23 -7.16
C ILE A 296 2.33 -5.25 -8.31
N LYS A 297 3.40 -5.20 -9.12
CA LYS A 297 3.54 -6.03 -10.32
C LYS A 297 4.21 -7.34 -9.95
N ALA A 298 3.50 -8.45 -10.13
CA ALA A 298 4.00 -9.76 -9.77
C ALA A 298 4.09 -10.71 -10.96
N MET A 299 5.02 -11.65 -10.88
CA MET A 299 5.14 -12.76 -11.81
C MET A 299 5.04 -14.06 -11.03
N GLN A 300 4.03 -14.88 -11.37
CA GLN A 300 3.97 -16.26 -10.92
C GLN A 300 4.74 -17.13 -11.90
N CYS A 301 5.79 -17.77 -11.39
CA CYS A 301 6.60 -18.72 -12.11
C CYS A 301 5.91 -20.09 -12.15
N GLU A 302 5.38 -20.44 -13.31
CA GLU A 302 4.55 -21.63 -13.52
C GLU A 302 5.34 -22.80 -14.11
N GLY A 303 5.15 -23.99 -13.56
CA GLY A 303 5.97 -25.16 -13.92
C GLY A 303 7.43 -24.98 -13.52
N ARG A 304 8.32 -25.91 -13.90
CA ARG A 304 9.77 -25.77 -13.63
C ARG A 304 10.52 -25.23 -14.85
N GLU A 305 9.87 -25.23 -16.00
CA GLU A 305 10.42 -24.79 -17.27
C GLU A 305 10.60 -23.27 -17.37
N TRP A 306 9.93 -22.49 -16.51
CA TRP A 306 9.94 -21.02 -16.56
C TRP A 306 11.36 -20.42 -16.58
N VAL A 307 12.32 -21.06 -15.88
CA VAL A 307 13.73 -20.64 -15.84
C VAL A 307 14.42 -20.66 -17.21
N THR A 308 13.83 -21.37 -18.20
CA THR A 308 14.33 -21.44 -19.57
C THR A 308 13.55 -20.55 -20.55
N LEU A 309 12.43 -19.98 -20.12
CA LEU A 309 11.50 -19.23 -20.97
C LEU A 309 11.72 -17.71 -20.90
N PHE A 310 12.26 -17.23 -19.78
CA PHE A 310 12.39 -15.80 -19.51
C PHE A 310 13.85 -15.43 -19.27
N SER A 311 14.24 -14.20 -19.63
CA SER A 311 15.55 -13.64 -19.29
C SER A 311 15.56 -13.03 -17.90
N PRO A 312 16.72 -13.01 -17.20
CA PRO A 312 16.86 -12.29 -15.94
C PRO A 312 16.42 -10.82 -16.03
N GLU A 313 16.68 -10.17 -17.16
CA GLU A 313 16.34 -8.77 -17.41
C GLU A 313 14.83 -8.55 -17.49
N ALA A 314 14.08 -9.45 -18.12
CA ALA A 314 12.63 -9.35 -18.20
C ALA A 314 11.98 -9.61 -16.84
N VAL A 315 12.45 -10.65 -16.13
CA VAL A 315 11.97 -11.00 -14.78
C VAL A 315 12.22 -9.86 -13.78
N ALA A 316 13.38 -9.20 -13.86
CA ALA A 316 13.74 -8.11 -12.96
C ALA A 316 12.84 -6.86 -13.03
N LYS A 317 11.96 -6.76 -14.03
CA LYS A 317 11.00 -5.64 -14.15
C LYS A 317 9.81 -5.75 -13.19
N PHE A 318 9.53 -6.93 -12.65
CA PHE A 318 8.46 -7.16 -11.67
C PHE A 318 8.92 -6.82 -10.26
N ASP A 319 8.04 -6.29 -9.42
CA ASP A 319 8.36 -5.90 -8.05
C ASP A 319 8.78 -7.11 -7.21
N TYR A 320 8.12 -8.24 -7.42
CA TYR A 320 8.48 -9.54 -6.84
C TYR A 320 8.04 -10.69 -7.74
N ILE A 321 8.66 -11.85 -7.56
CA ILE A 321 8.28 -13.08 -8.25
C ILE A 321 8.06 -14.22 -7.24
N PHE A 322 7.21 -15.17 -7.59
CA PHE A 322 6.90 -16.28 -6.70
C PHE A 322 6.63 -17.58 -7.44
N THR A 323 6.76 -18.68 -6.72
CA THR A 323 6.44 -20.01 -7.21
C THR A 323 5.83 -20.87 -6.12
N ASP A 324 5.05 -21.85 -6.51
CA ASP A 324 4.74 -23.00 -5.68
C ASP A 324 5.76 -24.13 -5.86
N ALA A 325 5.59 -25.18 -5.08
CA ALA A 325 6.21 -26.48 -5.26
C ALA A 325 5.09 -27.52 -5.44
N MET A 326 4.18 -27.27 -6.38
CA MET A 326 3.04 -28.12 -6.73
C MET A 326 3.19 -28.76 -8.13
N THR A 327 4.20 -28.35 -8.89
CA THR A 327 4.54 -28.91 -10.22
C THR A 327 6.00 -29.35 -10.28
N TRP A 328 6.25 -30.65 -10.51
CA TRP A 328 7.61 -31.19 -10.69
C TRP A 328 7.58 -32.53 -11.44
N THR A 329 8.74 -33.14 -11.66
CA THR A 329 8.86 -34.51 -12.17
C THR A 329 9.28 -35.45 -11.05
N ASP A 330 8.49 -36.50 -10.81
CA ASP A 330 8.79 -37.47 -9.76
C ASP A 330 10.02 -38.34 -10.10
N ASP A 331 10.48 -39.15 -9.14
CA ASP A 331 11.67 -39.99 -9.31
C ASP A 331 11.51 -41.11 -10.36
N LYS A 332 10.29 -41.31 -10.89
CA LYS A 332 9.97 -42.25 -11.98
C LYS A 332 9.82 -41.55 -13.33
N GLY A 333 10.06 -40.24 -13.41
CA GLY A 333 9.94 -39.47 -14.65
C GLY A 333 8.51 -39.07 -15.01
N ARG A 334 7.56 -39.15 -14.07
CA ARG A 334 6.16 -38.74 -14.28
C ARG A 334 6.01 -37.26 -13.90
N ARG A 335 5.36 -36.47 -14.75
CA ARG A 335 4.99 -35.09 -14.42
C ARG A 335 3.89 -35.11 -13.35
N MET A 336 4.08 -34.29 -12.31
CA MET A 336 3.17 -34.11 -11.21
C MET A 336 2.55 -32.71 -11.27
N ARG A 337 1.23 -32.63 -11.09
CA ARG A 337 0.50 -31.40 -10.78
C ARG A 337 -0.46 -31.71 -9.66
N LEU A 338 -0.11 -31.32 -8.43
CA LEU A 338 -0.77 -31.82 -7.21
C LEU A 338 -2.27 -31.52 -7.10
N TRP A 339 -2.78 -30.56 -7.87
CA TRP A 339 -4.20 -30.20 -7.90
C TRP A 339 -5.00 -30.95 -8.97
N ILE A 340 -4.36 -31.82 -9.76
CA ILE A 340 -4.98 -32.65 -10.78
C ILE A 340 -4.85 -34.11 -10.34
N PRO A 341 -5.96 -34.74 -9.89
CA PRO A 341 -5.93 -36.12 -9.39
C PRO A 341 -5.32 -37.11 -10.39
N GLU A 342 -5.59 -36.95 -11.68
CA GLU A 342 -5.09 -37.84 -12.74
C GLU A 342 -3.58 -37.72 -13.00
N GLU A 343 -2.95 -36.66 -12.48
CA GLU A 343 -1.52 -36.39 -12.60
C GLU A 343 -0.81 -36.39 -11.25
N THR A 344 -1.47 -36.92 -10.22
CA THR A 344 -0.91 -37.02 -8.87
C THR A 344 -0.76 -38.49 -8.50
N PHE A 345 0.49 -38.94 -8.35
CA PHE A 345 0.81 -40.32 -8.03
C PHE A 345 1.34 -40.44 -6.59
N VAL A 346 0.50 -40.96 -5.68
CA VAL A 346 0.87 -41.25 -4.29
C VAL A 346 0.98 -42.76 -4.11
N ASP A 347 2.15 -43.32 -4.38
CA ASP A 347 2.38 -44.77 -4.23
C ASP A 347 2.61 -45.16 -2.76
N ASN A 348 3.23 -44.26 -1.98
CA ASN A 348 3.46 -44.40 -0.55
C ASN A 348 3.54 -43.00 0.10
N ASP A 349 2.73 -42.76 1.12
CA ASP A 349 2.59 -41.44 1.74
C ASP A 349 3.90 -40.87 2.28
N GLN A 350 4.70 -41.69 2.97
CA GLN A 350 5.94 -41.21 3.60
C GLN A 350 7.02 -40.93 2.56
N GLN A 351 7.11 -41.73 1.49
CA GLN A 351 7.99 -41.47 0.36
C GLN A 351 7.55 -40.23 -0.42
N PHE A 352 6.23 -40.06 -0.62
CA PHE A 352 5.68 -38.86 -1.25
C PHE A 352 6.05 -37.60 -0.45
N MET A 353 5.87 -37.62 0.87
CA MET A 353 6.20 -36.48 1.72
C MET A 353 7.70 -36.18 1.74
N GLU A 354 8.57 -37.20 1.74
CA GLU A 354 10.01 -37.00 1.63
C GLU A 354 10.39 -36.37 0.28
N MET A 355 9.80 -36.86 -0.82
CA MET A 355 10.00 -36.30 -2.15
C MET A 355 9.52 -34.84 -2.21
N LEU A 356 8.32 -34.53 -1.70
CA LEU A 356 7.78 -33.18 -1.67
C LEU A 356 8.72 -32.22 -0.92
N VAL A 357 9.18 -32.58 0.27
CA VAL A 357 10.12 -31.76 1.06
C VAL A 357 11.42 -31.56 0.30
N SER A 358 11.98 -32.62 -0.30
CA SER A 358 13.18 -32.53 -1.13
C SER A 358 13.00 -31.64 -2.36
N ARG A 359 11.84 -31.66 -3.01
CA ARG A 359 11.53 -30.77 -4.14
C ARG A 359 11.40 -29.32 -3.70
N ILE A 360 10.75 -29.06 -2.56
CA ILE A 360 10.71 -27.72 -1.96
C ILE A 360 12.14 -27.22 -1.68
N GLU A 361 12.99 -28.05 -1.05
CA GLU A 361 14.39 -27.70 -0.80
C GLU A 361 15.17 -27.38 -2.08
N SER A 362 15.01 -28.22 -3.11
CA SER A 362 15.66 -28.05 -4.42
C SER A 362 15.23 -26.74 -5.09
N ILE A 363 13.92 -26.48 -5.15
CA ILE A 363 13.33 -25.30 -5.80
C ILE A 363 13.75 -24.03 -5.06
N MET A 364 13.51 -23.96 -3.75
CA MET A 364 13.68 -22.72 -2.97
C MET A 364 15.14 -22.35 -2.72
N SER A 365 16.08 -23.28 -2.96
CA SER A 365 17.52 -23.01 -2.89
C SER A 365 18.16 -22.60 -4.22
N GLN A 366 17.49 -22.82 -5.35
CA GLN A 366 18.08 -22.64 -6.69
C GLN A 366 17.34 -21.61 -7.54
N GLU A 367 16.01 -21.53 -7.40
CA GLU A 367 15.21 -20.56 -8.15
C GLU A 367 15.25 -19.19 -7.47
N PRO A 368 15.43 -18.08 -8.21
CA PRO A 368 15.61 -16.75 -7.62
C PRO A 368 14.26 -16.11 -7.22
N VAL A 369 13.38 -16.87 -6.58
CA VAL A 369 12.02 -16.45 -6.19
C VAL A 369 11.98 -15.73 -4.85
N ASP A 370 11.06 -14.78 -4.71
CA ASP A 370 10.91 -14.01 -3.47
C ASP A 370 9.96 -14.68 -2.48
N ILE A 371 8.94 -15.39 -2.95
CA ILE A 371 7.86 -15.98 -2.12
C ILE A 371 7.62 -17.44 -2.52
N TYR A 372 7.48 -18.31 -1.52
CA TYR A 372 6.92 -19.64 -1.67
C TYR A 372 5.41 -19.59 -1.39
N VAL A 373 4.62 -19.79 -2.45
CA VAL A 373 3.15 -19.74 -2.40
C VAL A 373 2.52 -21.13 -2.40
N ASN A 374 1.26 -21.22 -1.99
CA ASN A 374 0.55 -22.47 -1.69
C ASN A 374 1.39 -23.42 -0.82
N PRO A 375 2.09 -22.91 0.21
CA PRO A 375 3.03 -23.72 0.94
C PRO A 375 2.32 -24.88 1.63
N THR A 376 3.05 -25.99 1.76
CA THR A 376 2.59 -27.22 2.42
C THR A 376 1.35 -27.87 1.81
N PHE A 377 0.93 -27.45 0.61
CA PHE A 377 -0.19 -28.06 -0.10
C PHE A 377 -0.04 -29.58 -0.21
N LEU A 378 -1.13 -30.29 0.06
CA LEU A 378 -1.24 -31.73 -0.15
C LEU A 378 -2.42 -32.02 -1.09
N PRO A 379 -2.29 -33.00 -2.00
CA PRO A 379 -3.41 -33.43 -2.83
C PRO A 379 -4.54 -34.02 -1.97
N ASP A 380 -5.76 -34.06 -2.51
CA ASP A 380 -6.98 -34.47 -1.78
C ASP A 380 -6.84 -35.82 -1.05
N GLU A 381 -6.13 -36.78 -1.64
CA GLU A 381 -5.86 -38.10 -1.04
C GLU A 381 -5.08 -38.02 0.28
N LEU A 382 -4.26 -36.98 0.46
CA LEU A 382 -3.42 -36.77 1.65
C LEU A 382 -3.93 -35.65 2.57
N ALA A 383 -4.76 -34.75 2.05
CA ALA A 383 -5.17 -33.52 2.73
C ALA A 383 -5.84 -33.75 4.10
N THR A 384 -6.62 -34.83 4.26
CA THR A 384 -7.28 -35.15 5.54
C THR A 384 -6.31 -35.57 6.65
N ARG A 385 -5.07 -35.93 6.29
CA ARG A 385 -3.98 -36.31 7.20
C ARG A 385 -2.89 -35.25 7.27
N TYR A 386 -3.21 -34.01 6.90
CA TYR A 386 -2.25 -32.91 6.82
C TYR A 386 -1.39 -32.78 8.08
N ASP A 387 -2.00 -32.74 9.27
CA ASP A 387 -1.28 -32.56 10.54
C ASP A 387 -0.42 -33.79 10.93
N GLU A 388 -0.80 -34.99 10.48
CA GLU A 388 -0.02 -36.22 10.66
C GLU A 388 1.22 -36.22 9.75
N LEU A 389 1.04 -35.80 8.49
CA LEU A 389 2.06 -35.91 7.45
C LEU A 389 3.08 -34.78 7.52
N TRP A 390 2.68 -33.56 7.88
CA TRP A 390 3.60 -32.45 8.12
C TRP A 390 4.21 -32.53 9.51
N THR A 391 5.17 -33.42 9.71
CA THR A 391 5.87 -33.56 10.99
C THR A 391 6.74 -32.34 11.29
N PRO A 392 7.03 -32.05 12.57
CA PRO A 392 7.98 -31.00 12.97
C PRO A 392 9.29 -31.00 12.18
N GLU A 393 9.87 -32.18 11.94
CA GLU A 393 11.14 -32.32 11.23
C GLU A 393 11.03 -31.88 9.76
N ARG A 394 9.91 -32.17 9.10
CA ARG A 394 9.63 -31.71 7.73
C ARG A 394 9.40 -30.20 7.68
N MET A 395 8.66 -29.67 8.67
CA MET A 395 8.45 -28.23 8.80
C MET A 395 9.80 -27.50 8.96
N ASP A 396 10.65 -27.97 9.86
CA ASP A 396 11.93 -27.35 10.18
C ASP A 396 12.89 -27.37 8.97
N ARG A 397 12.85 -28.42 8.13
CA ARG A 397 13.59 -28.48 6.86
C ARG A 397 13.13 -27.40 5.86
N VAL A 398 11.82 -27.28 5.64
CA VAL A 398 11.25 -26.26 4.74
C VAL A 398 11.55 -24.85 5.27
N ILE A 399 11.37 -24.62 6.57
CA ILE A 399 11.68 -23.34 7.21
C ILE A 399 13.15 -22.99 7.03
N LYS A 400 14.05 -23.97 7.19
CA LYS A 400 15.49 -23.76 7.04
C LYS A 400 15.85 -23.30 5.62
N VAL A 401 15.38 -24.01 4.58
CA VAL A 401 15.73 -23.63 3.19
C VAL A 401 15.18 -22.26 2.82
N LEU A 402 13.95 -21.93 3.24
CA LEU A 402 13.37 -20.61 3.00
C LEU A 402 14.19 -19.50 3.69
N LYS A 403 14.58 -19.72 4.95
CA LYS A 403 15.43 -18.77 5.70
C LYS A 403 16.78 -18.56 5.06
N ASP A 404 17.49 -19.65 4.74
CA ASP A 404 18.84 -19.60 4.18
C ASP A 404 18.88 -18.85 2.84
N ASN A 405 17.78 -18.87 2.09
CA ASN A 405 17.66 -18.26 0.77
C ASN A 405 16.81 -16.98 0.77
N GLU A 406 16.44 -16.46 1.94
CA GLU A 406 15.59 -15.27 2.12
C GLU A 406 14.29 -15.31 1.29
N VAL A 407 13.62 -16.47 1.23
CA VAL A 407 12.31 -16.67 0.58
C VAL A 407 11.22 -16.48 1.64
N ALA A 408 10.24 -15.63 1.35
CA ALA A 408 9.09 -15.42 2.22
C ALA A 408 8.10 -16.59 2.13
N LEU A 409 7.40 -16.86 3.23
CA LEU A 409 6.38 -17.89 3.32
C LEU A 409 5.00 -17.26 3.19
N GLU A 410 4.21 -17.69 2.21
CA GLU A 410 2.81 -17.26 2.12
C GLU A 410 1.97 -17.83 3.26
N ILE A 411 1.04 -17.02 3.76
CA ILE A 411 -0.13 -17.47 4.52
C ILE A 411 -1.29 -17.43 3.53
N ASN A 412 -1.72 -18.61 3.08
CA ASN A 412 -2.70 -18.72 2.02
C ASN A 412 -4.12 -18.73 2.59
N ALA A 413 -4.90 -17.70 2.27
CA ALA A 413 -6.23 -17.50 2.83
C ALA A 413 -7.25 -18.54 2.32
N ARG A 414 -7.15 -18.93 1.05
CA ARG A 414 -8.08 -19.87 0.41
C ARG A 414 -7.93 -21.28 0.95
N TYR A 415 -6.71 -21.79 0.95
CA TYR A 415 -6.42 -23.16 1.40
C TYR A 415 -6.25 -23.27 2.92
N ARG A 416 -6.10 -22.12 3.61
CA ARG A 416 -5.82 -22.04 5.05
C ARG A 416 -4.56 -22.84 5.44
N ILE A 417 -3.50 -22.64 4.65
CA ILE A 417 -2.19 -23.27 4.81
C ILE A 417 -1.06 -22.23 4.83
N PRO A 418 0.07 -22.50 5.51
CA PRO A 418 0.31 -23.65 6.38
C PRO A 418 -0.52 -23.56 7.66
N ASN A 419 -0.63 -24.64 8.45
CA ASN A 419 -1.31 -24.57 9.74
C ASN A 419 -0.60 -23.64 10.75
N MET A 420 -1.30 -23.28 11.83
CA MET A 420 -0.79 -22.36 12.86
C MET A 420 0.53 -22.84 13.49
N ALA A 421 0.72 -24.15 13.65
CA ALA A 421 1.95 -24.72 14.23
C ALA A 421 3.17 -24.48 13.34
N PHE A 422 3.00 -24.63 12.02
CA PHE A 422 4.05 -24.33 11.04
C PHE A 422 4.36 -22.83 11.05
N ILE A 423 3.34 -21.97 10.96
CA ILE A 423 3.54 -20.51 10.90
C ILE A 423 4.24 -20.01 12.16
N LYS A 424 3.85 -20.52 13.34
CA LYS A 424 4.53 -20.20 14.60
C LYS A 424 6.02 -20.58 14.57
N ARG A 425 6.35 -21.79 14.11
CA ARG A 425 7.76 -22.22 13.95
C ARG A 425 8.52 -21.34 12.96
N ALA A 426 7.89 -20.97 11.85
CA ALA A 426 8.48 -20.08 10.85
C ALA A 426 8.76 -18.69 11.43
N LYS A 427 7.83 -18.16 12.25
CA LYS A 427 8.00 -16.87 12.95
C LYS A 427 9.14 -16.94 13.95
N ASP A 428 9.18 -18.00 14.78
CA ASP A 428 10.26 -18.22 15.75
C ASP A 428 11.64 -18.34 15.07
N ALA A 429 11.67 -18.88 13.84
CA ALA A 429 12.87 -18.92 13.01
C ALA A 429 13.20 -17.59 12.32
N GLY A 430 12.32 -16.59 12.35
CA GLY A 430 12.52 -15.26 11.77
C GLY A 430 12.23 -15.14 10.27
N LEU A 431 11.42 -16.04 9.70
CA LEU A 431 10.96 -15.93 8.31
C LEU A 431 10.10 -14.68 8.13
N LYS A 432 10.03 -14.19 6.89
CA LYS A 432 9.07 -13.16 6.48
C LYS A 432 7.84 -13.81 5.89
N PHE A 433 6.69 -13.17 6.08
CA PHE A 433 5.40 -13.65 5.60
C PHE A 433 4.82 -12.77 4.51
N THR A 434 4.00 -13.37 3.66
CA THR A 434 3.05 -12.67 2.80
C THR A 434 1.65 -13.17 3.08
N PHE A 435 0.64 -12.33 2.85
CA PHE A 435 -0.73 -12.80 2.74
C PHE A 435 -1.04 -13.08 1.28
N GLY A 436 -1.89 -14.06 1.00
CA GLY A 436 -2.24 -14.43 -0.37
C GLY A 436 -3.62 -15.08 -0.46
N THR A 437 -4.46 -14.63 -1.38
CA THR A 437 -5.76 -15.26 -1.60
C THR A 437 -5.67 -16.46 -2.54
N ASN A 438 -4.85 -16.39 -3.59
CA ASN A 438 -4.85 -17.33 -4.71
C ASN A 438 -6.28 -17.56 -5.25
N ASN A 439 -6.93 -16.47 -5.67
CA ASN A 439 -8.33 -16.47 -6.11
C ASN A 439 -8.56 -17.43 -7.29
N ALA A 440 -9.56 -18.31 -7.15
CA ALA A 440 -9.91 -19.30 -8.18
C ALA A 440 -10.59 -18.66 -9.39
N ALA A 441 -11.38 -17.63 -9.14
CA ALA A 441 -12.21 -16.91 -10.10
C ALA A 441 -12.25 -15.43 -9.69
N ASN A 442 -13.42 -14.81 -9.68
CA ASN A 442 -13.58 -13.40 -9.34
C ASN A 442 -13.73 -13.09 -7.85
N ASP A 443 -13.77 -14.11 -6.98
CA ASP A 443 -13.85 -13.93 -5.54
C ASP A 443 -12.45 -13.71 -4.93
N LEU A 444 -12.24 -12.54 -4.32
CA LEU A 444 -11.01 -12.12 -3.66
C LEU A 444 -10.99 -12.42 -2.16
N GLY A 445 -12.10 -12.83 -1.55
CA GLY A 445 -12.20 -13.00 -0.09
C GLY A 445 -11.75 -11.75 0.67
N ARG A 446 -11.42 -11.88 1.96
CA ARG A 446 -11.00 -10.75 2.81
C ARG A 446 -9.79 -11.09 3.68
N LEU A 447 -9.01 -12.08 3.25
CA LEU A 447 -7.81 -12.58 3.91
C LEU A 447 -8.07 -13.11 5.34
N GLU A 448 -9.26 -13.66 5.62
CA GLU A 448 -9.72 -13.98 6.98
C GLU A 448 -8.77 -14.90 7.74
N TYR A 449 -8.21 -15.91 7.08
CA TYR A 449 -7.21 -16.78 7.71
C TYR A 449 -5.90 -16.05 8.02
N CYS A 450 -5.47 -15.15 7.14
CA CYS A 450 -4.29 -14.32 7.37
C CYS A 450 -4.50 -13.40 8.58
N LEU A 451 -5.69 -12.83 8.71
CA LEU A 451 -6.08 -11.99 9.83
C LEU A 451 -6.14 -12.79 11.14
N GLU A 452 -6.67 -14.01 11.12
CA GLU A 452 -6.66 -14.93 12.27
C GLU A 452 -5.22 -15.24 12.71
N VAL A 453 -4.32 -15.52 11.77
CA VAL A 453 -2.90 -15.77 12.03
C VAL A 453 -2.21 -14.53 12.57
N ALA A 454 -2.48 -13.35 11.99
CA ALA A 454 -1.89 -12.09 12.41
C ALA A 454 -2.21 -11.79 13.88
N ASP A 455 -3.47 -11.97 14.28
CA ASP A 455 -3.91 -11.79 15.66
C ASP A 455 -3.33 -12.88 16.59
N SER A 456 -3.50 -14.15 16.22
CA SER A 456 -3.10 -15.29 17.07
C SER A 456 -1.61 -15.37 17.34
N LEU A 457 -0.79 -14.90 16.39
CA LEU A 457 0.67 -14.93 16.51
C LEU A 457 1.28 -13.55 16.71
N ASP A 458 0.49 -12.49 16.88
CA ASP A 458 0.97 -11.10 17.04
C ASP A 458 1.94 -10.69 15.92
N LEU A 459 1.54 -10.91 14.65
CA LEU A 459 2.34 -10.49 13.50
C LEU A 459 2.44 -8.97 13.46
N THR A 460 3.65 -8.48 13.22
CA THR A 460 3.97 -7.06 13.15
C THR A 460 4.43 -6.68 11.74
N PRO A 461 4.51 -5.38 11.38
CA PRO A 461 5.08 -4.95 10.10
C PRO A 461 6.48 -5.52 9.82
N LYS A 462 7.26 -5.82 10.86
CA LYS A 462 8.60 -6.41 10.73
C LYS A 462 8.58 -7.86 10.29
N ASP A 463 7.48 -8.57 10.50
CA ASP A 463 7.33 -9.98 10.10
C ASP A 463 6.93 -10.11 8.63
N MET A 464 6.53 -9.01 7.99
CA MET A 464 6.02 -9.03 6.62
C MET A 464 7.13 -8.83 5.58
N PHE A 465 6.94 -9.47 4.44
CA PHE A 465 7.78 -9.28 3.26
C PHE A 465 7.60 -7.86 2.69
N VAL A 466 8.70 -7.33 2.16
CA VAL A 466 8.72 -6.08 1.39
C VAL A 466 9.53 -6.36 0.12
N PRO A 467 9.04 -5.98 -1.08
CA PRO A 467 9.79 -6.14 -2.33
C PRO A 467 11.21 -5.61 -2.25
N ARG A 468 12.11 -6.18 -3.06
CA ARG A 468 13.51 -5.74 -3.12
C ARG A 468 13.63 -4.53 -4.05
N PRO A 469 14.43 -3.51 -3.68
CA PRO A 469 14.67 -2.38 -4.57
C PRO A 469 15.41 -2.83 -5.85
N ALA A 470 15.34 -2.00 -6.88
CA ALA A 470 16.05 -2.24 -8.13
C ALA A 470 17.57 -2.45 -7.88
N GLY A 471 18.16 -3.42 -8.60
CA GLY A 471 19.57 -3.80 -8.43
C GLY A 471 19.84 -4.72 -7.24
N LYS A 472 18.83 -5.05 -6.44
CA LYS A 472 18.92 -5.99 -5.31
C LYS A 472 17.98 -7.19 -5.44
N LYS A 473 17.24 -7.32 -6.54
CA LYS A 473 16.32 -8.45 -6.78
C LYS A 473 17.12 -9.73 -6.95
N LYS A 474 16.60 -10.87 -6.45
CA LYS A 474 17.33 -12.14 -6.47
C LYS A 474 17.78 -12.56 -7.86
N VAL A 475 16.92 -12.39 -8.87
CA VAL A 475 17.27 -12.71 -10.27
C VAL A 475 18.41 -11.85 -10.82
N GLN A 476 18.56 -10.61 -10.31
CA GLN A 476 19.67 -9.72 -10.70
C GLN A 476 20.98 -10.09 -9.99
N LEU A 477 20.90 -10.69 -8.80
CA LEU A 477 22.07 -11.08 -8.01
C LEU A 477 22.58 -12.49 -8.39
N ASN A 478 21.66 -13.41 -8.62
CA ASN A 478 21.96 -14.84 -8.76
C ASN A 478 21.78 -15.36 -10.19
N GLY A 479 21.11 -14.60 -11.06
CA GLY A 479 20.68 -15.10 -12.37
C GLY A 479 19.58 -16.16 -12.27
N LEU A 480 19.35 -16.87 -13.37
CA LEU A 480 18.50 -18.05 -13.43
C LEU A 480 19.36 -19.32 -13.38
N PRO A 481 18.84 -20.43 -12.83
CA PRO A 481 19.58 -21.68 -12.79
C PRO A 481 19.86 -22.21 -14.22
N GLU A 482 21.02 -22.84 -14.41
CA GLU A 482 21.43 -23.39 -15.73
C GLU A 482 20.56 -24.57 -16.20
N LYS A 483 19.84 -25.20 -15.28
CA LYS A 483 18.99 -26.37 -15.53
C LYS A 483 17.66 -26.20 -14.81
N ILE A 484 16.65 -26.90 -15.33
CA ILE A 484 15.36 -27.06 -14.67
C ILE A 484 15.59 -27.68 -13.29
N THR A 485 15.01 -27.03 -12.29
CA THR A 485 15.05 -27.35 -10.86
C THR A 485 13.89 -28.25 -10.46
N GLY A 486 13.99 -28.91 -9.30
CA GLY A 486 12.94 -29.79 -8.76
C GLY A 486 13.04 -31.21 -9.28
#